data_AF-A0A2N9I1V8-F1
#
_entry.id   AF-A0A2N9I1V8-F1
#
_cell.length_a   1.000
_cell.length_b   1.000
_cell.length_c   1.000
_cell.angle_alpha   90.00
_cell.angle_beta   90.00
_cell.angle_gamma   90.00
#
_symmetry.space_group_name_H-M   'P 1'
#
loop_
_entity.id
_entity.type
_entity.pdbx_description
1 polymer ?
#
loop_
_entity_poly.entity_id
_entity_poly.type
_entity_poly.pdbx_seq_one_letter_code
_entity_poly.pdbx_strand_id
1 'polypeptide(L)'
;MASGSDDAQVISNKQVILKDYVVGLPKDSDMYVSTNSTIQLKVPEGSNGIVVKNLYLSCDPYNLVFMRKPVSDSYAFVKRVSDSHAFVKPGSVSQKNI
;
A
#
# COMPACT_ATOMS: atom_id res chain seq x y z
N MET A 1 35.22 -12.90 -14.88
CA MET A 1 34.20 -11.95 -14.42
C MET A 1 32.87 -12.40 -15.02
N ALA A 2 31.97 -12.95 -14.21
CA ALA A 2 30.66 -13.39 -14.71
C ALA A 2 29.84 -12.14 -15.03
N SER A 3 29.51 -11.96 -16.31
CA SER A 3 28.51 -10.99 -16.76
C SER A 3 27.15 -11.45 -16.22
N GLY A 4 26.73 -10.90 -15.09
CA GLY A 4 25.35 -11.02 -14.62
C GLY A 4 24.48 -10.31 -15.64
N SER A 5 23.68 -11.08 -16.37
CA SER A 5 22.67 -10.54 -17.28
C SER A 5 21.63 -9.79 -16.45
N ASP A 6 21.63 -8.46 -16.54
CA ASP A 6 20.64 -7.56 -15.95
C ASP A 6 19.29 -7.63 -16.70
N ASP A 7 18.82 -8.84 -16.99
CA ASP A 7 17.53 -9.05 -17.61
C ASP A 7 16.46 -8.95 -16.52
N ALA A 8 15.82 -7.77 -16.44
CA ALA A 8 14.69 -7.55 -15.56
C ALA A 8 13.56 -8.53 -15.92
N GLN A 9 13.44 -9.60 -15.13
CA GLN A 9 12.44 -10.64 -15.37
C GLN A 9 11.04 -10.06 -15.16
N VAL A 10 10.26 -10.01 -16.25
CA VAL A 10 8.83 -9.69 -16.21
C VAL A 10 8.05 -10.97 -15.96
N ILE A 11 7.29 -11.02 -14.87
CA ILE A 11 6.44 -12.17 -14.53
C ILE A 11 4.98 -11.76 -14.42
N SER A 12 4.06 -12.73 -14.49
CA SER A 12 2.65 -12.49 -14.19
C SER A 12 2.44 -12.29 -12.69
N ASN A 13 1.57 -11.33 -12.34
CA ASN A 13 1.24 -10.96 -10.98
C ASN A 13 -0.28 -10.91 -10.84
N LYS A 14 -0.88 -11.93 -10.22
CA LYS A 14 -2.34 -11.95 -10.00
C LYS A 14 -2.71 -10.98 -8.88
N GLN A 15 -3.74 -10.18 -9.12
CA GLN A 15 -4.19 -9.16 -8.18
C GLN A 15 -5.69 -9.30 -7.90
N VAL A 16 -6.11 -9.06 -6.66
CA VAL A 16 -7.52 -8.88 -6.30
C VAL A 16 -7.77 -7.38 -6.22
N ILE A 17 -8.66 -6.88 -7.07
CA ILE A 17 -8.91 -5.45 -7.24
C ILE A 17 -10.36 -5.14 -6.87
N LEU A 18 -10.54 -4.06 -6.11
CA LEU A 18 -11.85 -3.49 -5.80
C LEU A 18 -12.39 -2.72 -7.04
N LYS A 19 -13.60 -3.05 -7.50
CA LYS A 19 -14.20 -2.43 -8.69
C LYS A 19 -14.68 -1.01 -8.43
N ASP A 20 -15.43 -0.85 -7.36
CA ASP A 20 -16.03 0.42 -6.93
C ASP A 20 -16.22 0.40 -5.41
N TYR A 21 -16.51 1.56 -4.84
CA TYR A 21 -16.80 1.70 -3.42
C TYR A 21 -18.03 0.88 -3.01
N VAL A 22 -17.91 0.17 -1.89
CA VAL A 22 -18.94 -0.71 -1.36
C VAL A 22 -19.91 0.08 -0.48
N VAL A 23 -21.20 -0.20 -0.66
CA VAL A 23 -22.27 0.26 0.24
C VAL A 23 -22.80 -0.94 1.02
N GLY A 24 -22.62 -0.93 2.34
CA GLY A 24 -23.06 -2.02 3.23
C GLY A 24 -21.97 -3.08 3.45
N LEU A 25 -22.32 -4.36 3.28
CA LEU A 25 -21.41 -5.49 3.41
C LEU A 25 -20.78 -5.83 2.04
N PRO A 26 -19.48 -6.14 2.00
CA PRO A 26 -18.79 -6.49 0.77
C PRO A 26 -19.28 -7.82 0.24
N LYS A 27 -19.44 -7.91 -1.08
CA LYS A 27 -19.80 -9.11 -1.80
C LYS A 27 -18.66 -9.52 -2.71
N ASP A 28 -18.62 -10.79 -3.07
CA ASP A 28 -17.63 -11.33 -4.02
C ASP A 28 -17.67 -10.58 -5.37
N SER A 29 -18.84 -10.07 -5.76
CA SER A 29 -19.03 -9.28 -6.98
C SER A 29 -18.30 -7.94 -6.97
N ASP A 30 -17.99 -7.39 -5.80
CA ASP A 30 -17.38 -6.07 -5.63
C ASP A 30 -15.88 -6.10 -5.94
N MET A 31 -15.29 -7.30 -5.93
CA MET A 31 -13.90 -7.54 -6.27
C MET A 31 -13.79 -8.35 -7.56
N TYR A 32 -12.61 -8.34 -8.18
CA TYR A 32 -12.27 -9.26 -9.24
C TYR A 32 -10.80 -9.63 -9.20
N VAL A 33 -10.49 -10.79 -9.78
CA VAL A 33 -9.13 -11.26 -9.95
C VAL A 33 -8.63 -10.82 -11.33
N SER A 34 -7.61 -9.97 -11.34
CA SER A 34 -6.86 -9.63 -12.54
C SER A 34 -5.71 -10.61 -12.72
N THR A 35 -5.68 -11.30 -13.87
CA THR A 35 -4.61 -12.25 -14.23
C THR A 35 -3.62 -11.68 -15.24
N ASN A 36 -3.95 -10.54 -15.86
CA ASN A 36 -3.19 -9.96 -16.96
C ASN A 36 -2.12 -8.97 -16.47
N SER A 37 -2.11 -8.65 -15.17
CA SER A 37 -1.08 -7.79 -14.58
C SER A 37 0.27 -8.48 -14.55
N THR A 38 1.32 -7.72 -14.85
CA THR A 38 2.72 -8.17 -14.80
C THR A 38 3.51 -7.29 -13.86
N ILE A 39 4.63 -7.82 -13.35
CA ILE A 39 5.57 -7.09 -12.52
C ILE A 39 6.99 -7.39 -12.98
N GLN A 40 7.85 -6.36 -12.97
CA GLN A 40 9.28 -6.52 -13.13
C GLN A 40 9.89 -6.80 -11.76
N LEU A 41 10.70 -7.86 -11.64
CA LEU A 41 11.38 -8.22 -10.40
C LEU A 41 12.62 -7.33 -10.12
N LYS A 42 12.48 -6.02 -10.33
CA LYS A 42 13.50 -5.01 -10.09
C LYS A 42 12.88 -3.83 -9.35
N VAL A 43 13.60 -3.31 -8.37
CA VAL A 43 13.20 -2.10 -7.64
C VAL A 43 13.42 -0.88 -8.55
N PRO A 44 12.46 0.06 -8.63
CA PRO A 44 12.64 1.29 -9.40
C PRO A 44 13.88 2.08 -8.95
N GLU A 45 14.63 2.62 -9.91
CA GLU A 45 15.85 3.39 -9.62
C GLU A 45 15.53 4.62 -8.76
N GLY A 46 16.34 4.85 -7.73
CA GLY A 46 16.14 5.93 -6.77
C GLY A 46 15.08 5.66 -5.70
N SER A 47 14.49 4.46 -5.65
CA SER A 47 13.59 4.08 -4.56
C SER A 47 14.30 3.20 -3.52
N ASN A 48 13.98 3.41 -2.23
CA ASN A 48 14.39 2.53 -1.13
C ASN A 48 13.38 1.36 -0.95
N GLY A 49 12.70 0.97 -2.03
CA GLY A 49 11.64 -0.04 -2.00
C GLY A 49 12.17 -1.47 -1.97
N ILE A 50 11.32 -2.42 -1.57
CA ILE A 50 11.61 -3.85 -1.61
C ILE A 50 10.51 -4.54 -2.41
N VAL A 51 10.89 -5.39 -3.36
CA VAL A 51 9.95 -6.28 -4.06
C VAL A 51 9.77 -7.54 -3.22
N VAL A 52 8.53 -7.88 -2.88
CA VAL A 52 8.20 -9.03 -2.03
C VAL A 52 7.26 -10.00 -2.74
N LYS A 53 7.35 -11.27 -2.37
CA LYS A 53 6.37 -12.30 -2.72
C LYS A 53 5.43 -12.50 -1.54
N ASN A 54 4.20 -12.03 -1.65
CA ASN A 54 3.20 -12.18 -0.60
C ASN A 54 2.83 -13.67 -0.43
N LEU A 55 3.05 -14.21 0.78
CA LEU A 55 2.78 -15.62 1.10
C LEU A 55 1.41 -15.81 1.75
N TYR A 56 1.01 -14.86 2.59
CA TYR A 56 -0.25 -14.87 3.33
C TYR A 56 -0.82 -13.46 3.39
N LEU A 57 -2.15 -13.36 3.50
CA LEU A 57 -2.89 -12.11 3.68
C LEU A 57 -3.87 -12.29 4.84
N SER A 58 -4.02 -11.26 5.67
CA SER A 58 -5.01 -11.23 6.74
C SER A 58 -6.36 -10.73 6.22
N CYS A 59 -7.44 -11.26 6.78
CA CYS A 59 -8.81 -10.80 6.52
C CYS A 59 -9.36 -10.09 7.76
N ASP A 60 -8.94 -8.85 7.96
CA ASP A 60 -9.33 -8.08 9.14
C ASP A 60 -10.63 -7.30 8.89
N PRO A 61 -11.61 -7.32 9.82
CA PRO A 61 -12.87 -6.57 9.68
C PRO A 61 -12.66 -5.07 9.44
N TYR A 62 -11.54 -4.54 9.92
CA TYR A 62 -11.17 -3.14 9.74
C TYR A 62 -10.97 -2.74 8.27
N ASN A 63 -10.58 -3.68 7.40
CA ASN A 63 -10.36 -3.42 5.97
C ASN A 63 -11.63 -2.90 5.27
N LEU A 64 -12.81 -3.17 5.83
CA LEU A 64 -14.08 -2.65 5.35
C LEU A 64 -14.14 -1.11 5.29
N VAL A 65 -13.44 -0.42 6.20
CA VAL A 65 -13.44 1.05 6.25
C VAL A 65 -12.80 1.63 4.98
N PHE A 66 -11.80 0.95 4.43
CA PHE A 66 -11.08 1.39 3.23
C PHE A 66 -11.83 1.07 1.92
N MET A 67 -12.84 0.21 1.97
CA MET A 67 -13.68 -0.12 0.81
C MET A 67 -14.85 0.85 0.62
N ARG A 68 -15.10 1.74 1.59
CA ARG A 68 -16.21 2.70 1.55
C ARG A 68 -15.79 4.00 0.89
N LYS A 69 -16.75 4.68 0.26
CA LYS A 69 -16.52 6.00 -0.30
C LYS A 69 -16.10 6.96 0.83
N PRO A 70 -14.94 7.63 0.72
CA PRO A 70 -14.54 8.60 1.73
C PRO A 70 -15.53 9.76 1.71
N VAL A 71 -16.17 10.02 2.85
CA VAL A 71 -16.99 11.21 3.07
C VAL A 71 -16.04 12.38 3.32
N SER A 72 -16.35 13.57 2.82
CA SER A 72 -15.51 14.78 2.96
C SER A 72 -15.04 15.04 4.40
N ASP A 73 -15.87 14.74 5.41
CA ASP A 73 -15.54 14.91 6.83
C ASP A 73 -14.86 13.66 7.47
N SER A 74 -14.88 12.51 6.79
CA SER A 74 -14.26 11.26 7.29
C SER A 74 -12.75 11.20 7.08
N TYR A 75 -12.20 12.04 6.18
CA TYR A 75 -10.76 12.29 6.08
C TYR A 75 -10.17 12.78 7.41
N ALA A 76 -10.97 13.44 8.26
CA ALA A 76 -10.51 13.94 9.54
C ALA A 76 -10.22 12.83 10.57
N PHE A 77 -10.85 11.65 10.48
CA PHE A 77 -10.62 10.54 11.41
C PHE A 77 -9.39 9.72 11.00
N VAL A 78 -9.30 9.30 9.74
CA VAL A 78 -8.16 8.52 9.23
C VAL A 78 -6.87 9.34 9.26
N LYS A 79 -6.95 10.64 8.91
CA LYS A 79 -5.80 11.55 9.04
C LYS A 79 -5.38 11.70 10.50
N ARG A 80 -6.31 11.85 11.46
CA ARG A 80 -5.98 11.93 12.89
C ARG A 80 -5.25 10.70 13.40
N VAL A 81 -5.65 9.50 12.98
CA VAL A 81 -4.99 8.25 13.38
C VAL A 81 -3.61 8.11 12.74
N SER A 82 -3.45 8.53 11.49
CA SER A 82 -2.14 8.50 10.81
C SER A 82 -1.17 9.53 11.39
N ASP A 83 -1.66 10.73 11.72
CA ASP A 83 -0.87 11.80 12.33
C ASP A 83 -0.49 11.47 13.79
N SER A 84 -1.32 10.72 14.52
CA SER A 84 -1.03 10.31 15.91
C SER A 84 -0.03 9.14 16.02
N HIS A 85 0.20 8.37 14.93
CA HIS A 85 1.20 7.30 14.89
C HIS A 85 2.53 7.72 14.23
N ALA A 86 2.67 8.98 13.82
CA ALA A 86 3.97 9.54 13.52
C ALA A 86 4.78 9.64 14.82
N PHE A 87 5.63 8.64 15.05
CA PHE A 87 6.64 8.59 16.10
C PHE A 87 7.28 9.97 16.28
N VAL A 88 7.06 10.58 17.46
CA VAL A 88 7.80 11.74 17.92
C VAL A 88 9.28 11.36 17.86
N LYS A 89 10.01 11.87 16.87
CA LYS A 89 11.48 11.78 16.89
C LYS A 89 11.97 12.48 18.15
N PRO A 90 12.71 11.80 19.04
CA PRO A 90 13.31 12.46 20.17
C PRO A 90 14.46 13.33 19.67
N GLY A 91 14.45 14.61 20.08
CA GLY A 91 15.64 15.44 20.11
C GLY A 91 15.92 16.28 18.86
N SER A 92 15.55 17.55 18.94
CA SER A 92 16.38 18.65 18.42
C SER A 92 16.09 19.88 19.28
N VAL A 93 16.84 20.03 20.37
CA VAL A 93 16.99 21.30 21.07
C VAL A 93 17.63 22.26 20.07
N SER A 94 16.86 23.19 19.52
CA SER A 94 17.41 24.32 18.78
C SER A 94 17.56 25.49 19.75
N GLN A 95 18.82 25.83 20.03
CA GLN A 95 19.22 26.99 20.79
C GLN A 95 18.55 28.24 20.19
N LYS A 96 17.83 29.00 21.03
CA LYS A 96 17.47 30.37 20.71
C LYS A 96 18.76 31.19 20.64
N ASN A 97 19.05 31.72 19.46
CA ASN A 97 19.99 32.81 19.27
C ASN A 97 19.19 34.10 19.06
N ILE A 98 19.63 35.12 19.80
CA ILE A 98 19.24 36.54 19.83
C ILE A 98 18.01 36.86 20.68
#